data_AF-R1EGJ4-F1
#
_entry.id   AF-R1EGJ4-F1
#
_cell.length_a   1.000
_cell.length_b   1.000
_cell.length_c   1.000
_cell.angle_alpha   90.00
_cell.angle_beta   90.00
_cell.angle_gamma   90.00
#
_symmetry.space_group_name_H-M   'P 1'
#
loop_
_entity.id
_entity.type
_entity.pdbx_description
1 polymer ?
#
loop_
_entity_poly.entity_id
_entity_poly.type
_entity_poly.pdbx_seq_one_letter_code
_entity_poly.pdbx_strand_id
1 'polypeptide(L)'
;MALAKLAPSRTKADFFQRLGLSEDNPAHKELYELMKEEAAEGRRRTSQDASNLVPQCRADPTVQPPYSSNQITETAMHREVLNVYHAAGARTRPYYQMGHYMDGRNEDNWIIRWLLWHVFRYRDNRNRHRGSGASSSVTASETDGAEMYDPVRDL
;
A
#
# COMPACT_ATOMS: atom_id res chain seq x y z
N MET A 1 -19.91 6.43 11.77
CA MET A 1 -19.40 7.75 11.34
C MET A 1 -18.21 7.53 10.43
N ALA A 2 -18.05 8.31 9.36
CA ALA A 2 -16.88 8.23 8.49
C ALA A 2 -15.70 9.02 9.10
N LEU A 3 -14.50 8.47 9.03
CA LEU A 3 -13.27 9.09 9.51
C LEU A 3 -12.74 10.09 8.48
N ALA A 4 -12.21 11.21 8.96
CA ALA A 4 -11.52 12.16 8.10
C ALA A 4 -10.34 11.48 7.38
N LYS A 5 -10.14 11.83 6.11
CA LYS A 5 -9.09 11.25 5.28
C LYS A 5 -7.70 11.52 5.87
N LEU A 6 -6.82 10.53 5.76
CA LEU A 6 -5.41 10.67 6.12
C LEU A 6 -4.59 10.80 4.82
N ALA A 7 -3.65 11.75 4.79
CA ALA A 7 -2.75 11.87 3.64
C ALA A 7 -1.82 10.65 3.56
N PRO A 8 -1.49 10.14 2.35
CA PRO A 8 -0.63 8.95 2.20
C PRO A 8 0.76 9.08 2.84
N SER A 9 1.30 10.30 2.90
CA SER A 9 2.60 10.61 3.52
C SER A 9 2.62 10.49 5.04
N ARG A 10 1.48 10.31 5.70
CA ARG A 10 1.39 10.18 7.16
C ARG A 10 1.92 8.83 7.64
N THR A 11 2.35 8.81 8.90
CA THR A 11 3.03 7.67 9.51
C THR A 11 2.06 6.55 9.89
N LYS A 12 2.61 5.36 10.17
CA LYS A 12 1.83 4.25 10.75
C LYS A 12 1.21 4.64 12.10
N ALA A 13 1.91 5.40 12.93
CA ALA A 13 1.38 5.89 14.20
C ALA A 13 0.15 6.79 13.99
N ASP A 14 0.20 7.73 13.03
CA ASP A 14 -0.96 8.56 12.67
C ASP A 14 -2.14 7.72 12.18
N PHE A 15 -1.86 6.66 11.41
CA PHE A 15 -2.86 5.73 10.90
C PHE A 15 -3.53 4.95 12.06
N PHE A 16 -2.73 4.40 12.98
CA PHE A 16 -3.24 3.70 14.17
C PHE A 16 -4.09 4.64 15.02
N GLN A 17 -3.58 5.83 15.33
CA GLN A 17 -4.30 6.84 16.09
C GLN A 17 -5.63 7.21 15.42
N ARG A 18 -5.65 7.37 14.09
CA ARG A 18 -6.87 7.71 13.35
C ARG A 18 -7.93 6.61 13.42
N LEU A 19 -7.51 5.35 13.51
CA LEU A 19 -8.40 4.19 13.62
C LEU A 19 -8.74 3.81 15.07
N GLY A 20 -8.22 4.55 16.07
CA GLY A 20 -8.35 4.18 17.48
C GLY A 20 -7.60 2.88 17.84
N LEU A 21 -6.59 2.53 17.03
CA LEU A 21 -5.72 1.38 17.26
C LEU A 21 -4.51 1.81 18.11
N SER A 22 -3.85 0.80 18.68
CA SER A 22 -2.68 0.96 19.54
C SER A 22 -1.59 0.02 19.05
N GLU A 23 -0.37 0.54 18.91
CA GLU A 23 0.78 -0.26 18.49
C GLU A 23 1.22 -1.26 19.58
N ASP A 24 0.86 -1.03 20.83
CA ASP A 24 1.20 -1.93 21.93
C ASP A 24 0.22 -3.09 22.07
N ASN A 25 -0.94 -3.03 21.40
CA ASN A 25 -1.94 -4.09 21.43
C ASN A 25 -1.67 -5.13 20.32
N PRO A 26 -1.38 -6.40 20.68
CA PRO A 26 -1.13 -7.47 19.71
C PRO A 26 -2.28 -7.71 18.73
N ALA A 27 -3.53 -7.58 19.17
CA ALA A 27 -4.70 -7.78 18.31
C ALA A 27 -4.83 -6.66 17.26
N HIS A 28 -4.43 -5.43 17.61
CA HIS A 28 -4.40 -4.30 16.67
C HIS A 28 -3.26 -4.43 15.65
N LYS A 29 -2.10 -4.94 16.09
CA LYS A 29 -0.98 -5.29 15.20
C LYS A 29 -1.40 -6.38 14.20
N GLU A 30 -2.04 -7.45 14.68
CA GLU A 30 -2.53 -8.52 13.82
C GLU A 30 -3.57 -8.02 12.80
N LEU A 31 -4.51 -7.19 13.24
CA LEU A 31 -5.48 -6.55 12.36
C LEU A 31 -4.79 -5.73 11.26
N TYR A 32 -3.76 -4.96 11.61
CA TYR A 32 -2.99 -4.17 10.65
C TYR A 32 -2.23 -5.05 9.66
N GLU A 33 -1.68 -6.18 10.09
CA GLU A 33 -1.04 -7.13 9.18
C GLU A 33 -2.05 -7.75 8.20
N LEU A 34 -3.26 -8.10 8.65
CA LEU A 34 -4.35 -8.55 7.76
C LEU A 34 -4.70 -7.47 6.72
N MET A 35 -4.85 -6.21 7.16
CA MET A 35 -5.14 -5.10 6.24
C MET A 35 -4.01 -4.88 5.22
N LYS A 36 -2.74 -5.05 5.65
CA LYS A 36 -1.58 -4.98 4.76
C LYS A 36 -1.56 -6.13 3.77
N GLU A 37 -1.93 -7.33 4.19
CA GLU A 37 -1.99 -8.50 3.34
C GLU A 37 -3.01 -8.29 2.21
N GLU A 38 -4.24 -7.88 2.56
CA GLU A 38 -5.30 -7.56 1.59
C GLU A 38 -4.84 -6.51 0.56
N ALA A 39 -4.17 -5.44 1.02
CA ALA A 39 -3.58 -4.43 0.13
C ALA A 39 -2.41 -4.97 -0.71
N ALA A 40 -1.58 -5.87 -0.16
CA ALA A 40 -0.48 -6.50 -0.89
C ALA A 40 -0.99 -7.41 -2.00
N GLU A 41 -2.12 -8.07 -1.79
CA GLU A 41 -2.80 -8.83 -2.84
C GLU A 41 -3.28 -7.92 -3.96
N GLY A 42 -3.87 -6.77 -3.60
CA GLY A 42 -4.31 -5.79 -4.59
C GLY A 42 -3.17 -5.22 -5.41
N ARG A 43 -2.04 -4.89 -4.76
CA ARG A 43 -0.80 -4.54 -5.47
C ARG A 43 -0.36 -5.65 -6.41
N ARG A 44 -0.38 -6.91 -5.97
CA ARG A 44 0.09 -8.05 -6.77
C ARG A 44 -0.70 -8.16 -8.07
N ARG A 45 -2.02 -8.01 -8.03
CA ARG A 45 -2.88 -7.99 -9.24
C ARG A 45 -2.55 -6.78 -10.11
N THR A 46 -2.54 -5.59 -9.50
CA THR A 46 -2.43 -4.33 -10.24
C THR A 46 -1.07 -4.17 -10.93
N SER A 47 0.01 -4.57 -10.26
CA SER A 47 1.39 -4.42 -10.76
C SER A 47 1.79 -5.46 -11.81
N GLN A 48 0.97 -6.46 -12.10
CA GLN A 48 1.27 -7.49 -13.11
C GLN A 48 0.54 -7.27 -14.44
N ASP A 49 -0.49 -6.43 -14.45
CA ASP A 49 -1.35 -6.24 -15.63
C ASP A 49 -1.02 -4.93 -16.36
N ALA A 50 -0.53 -5.06 -17.59
CA ALA A 50 -0.14 -3.94 -18.46
C ALA A 50 -1.31 -3.01 -18.81
N SER A 51 -2.56 -3.48 -18.71
CA SER A 51 -3.76 -2.65 -18.90
C SER A 51 -3.92 -1.58 -17.81
N ASN A 52 -3.21 -1.72 -16.68
CA ASN A 52 -3.19 -0.73 -15.61
C ASN A 52 -2.17 0.39 -15.85
N LEU A 53 -1.25 0.22 -16.81
CA LEU A 53 -0.18 1.17 -17.08
C LEU A 53 -0.68 2.48 -17.66
N VAL A 54 -0.02 3.57 -17.28
CA VAL A 54 -0.13 4.86 -17.96
C VAL A 54 0.28 4.72 -19.44
N PRO A 55 -0.31 5.48 -20.37
CA PRO A 55 -0.09 5.29 -21.81
C PRO A 55 1.38 5.29 -22.24
N GLN A 56 2.18 6.19 -21.66
CA GLN A 56 3.63 6.29 -21.93
C GLN A 56 4.39 5.01 -21.55
N CYS A 57 4.06 4.40 -20.41
CA CYS A 57 4.74 3.19 -19.94
C CYS A 57 4.25 1.94 -20.69
N ARG A 58 3.00 1.94 -21.16
CA ARG A 58 2.46 0.85 -21.97
C ARG A 58 3.10 0.78 -23.37
N ALA A 59 3.46 1.93 -23.93
CA ALA A 59 4.12 2.00 -25.23
C ALA A 59 5.61 1.64 -25.18
N ASP A 60 6.20 1.57 -23.98
CA ASP A 60 7.62 1.28 -23.78
C ASP A 60 7.86 -0.23 -23.57
N PRO A 61 8.54 -0.93 -24.49
CA PRO A 61 8.80 -2.37 -24.39
C PRO A 61 9.79 -2.75 -23.27
N THR A 62 10.51 -1.77 -22.71
CA THR A 62 11.45 -1.99 -21.59
C THR A 62 10.75 -2.03 -20.25
N VAL A 63 9.50 -1.56 -20.16
CA VAL A 63 8.70 -1.57 -18.94
C VAL A 63 8.12 -2.97 -18.71
N GLN A 64 8.71 -3.68 -17.75
CA GLN A 64 8.32 -5.03 -17.37
C GLN A 64 7.71 -5.06 -15.96
N PRO A 65 6.79 -5.99 -15.67
CA PRO A 65 6.25 -6.16 -14.34
C PRO A 65 7.30 -6.70 -13.35
N PRO A 66 7.15 -6.47 -12.03
CA PRO A 66 6.07 -5.73 -11.39
C PRO A 66 6.18 -4.22 -11.61
N TYR A 67 5.10 -3.60 -12.07
CA TYR A 67 5.02 -2.16 -12.29
C TYR A 67 4.99 -1.37 -10.97
N SER A 68 5.72 -0.26 -10.95
CA SER A 68 5.79 0.69 -9.83
C SER A 68 4.54 1.58 -9.75
N SER A 69 4.31 2.21 -8.60
CA SER A 69 3.13 3.08 -8.41
C SER A 69 3.05 4.20 -9.44
N ASN A 70 4.20 4.74 -9.86
CA ASN A 70 4.27 5.86 -10.81
C ASN A 70 3.97 5.44 -12.26
N GLN A 71 3.97 4.13 -12.54
CA GLN A 71 3.67 3.57 -13.85
C GLN A 71 2.18 3.18 -13.98
N ILE A 72 1.45 3.14 -12.87
CA ILE A 72 0.04 2.70 -12.82
C ILE A 72 -0.89 3.92 -12.88
N THR A 73 -1.99 3.81 -13.61
CA THR A 73 -3.00 4.86 -13.72
C THR A 73 -3.79 5.05 -12.42
N GLU A 74 -4.25 6.28 -12.17
CA GLU A 74 -5.15 6.55 -11.03
C GLU A 74 -6.45 5.75 -11.11
N THR A 75 -6.99 5.53 -12.33
CA THR A 75 -8.17 4.68 -12.53
C THR A 75 -7.92 3.23 -12.07
N ALA A 76 -6.74 2.66 -12.36
CA ALA A 76 -6.38 1.34 -11.89
C ALA A 76 -6.20 1.30 -10.37
N MET A 77 -5.58 2.32 -9.78
CA MET A 77 -5.45 2.45 -8.33
C MET A 77 -6.82 2.53 -7.65
N HIS A 78 -7.71 3.38 -8.15
CA HIS A 78 -9.07 3.54 -7.63
C HIS A 78 -9.89 2.25 -7.77
N ARG A 79 -9.82 1.59 -8.92
CA ARG A 79 -10.44 0.27 -9.12
C ARG A 79 -9.94 -0.74 -8.08
N GLU A 80 -8.65 -0.75 -7.80
CA GLU A 80 -8.09 -1.66 -6.80
C GLU A 80 -8.50 -1.30 -5.37
N VAL A 81 -8.65 -0.01 -5.04
CA VAL A 81 -9.21 0.42 -3.75
C VAL A 81 -10.60 -0.21 -3.53
N LEU A 82 -11.45 -0.19 -4.55
CA LEU A 82 -12.79 -0.79 -4.48
C LEU A 82 -12.75 -2.31 -4.44
N ASN A 83 -11.87 -2.94 -5.23
CA ASN A 83 -11.68 -4.40 -5.19
C ASN A 83 -11.31 -4.88 -3.78
N VAL A 84 -10.33 -4.24 -3.13
CA VAL A 84 -9.93 -4.56 -1.75
C VAL A 84 -11.09 -4.31 -0.79
N TYR A 85 -11.85 -3.22 -0.98
CA TYR A 85 -13.00 -2.92 -0.12
C TYR A 85 -14.08 -4.00 -0.19
N HIS A 86 -14.42 -4.46 -1.40
CA HIS A 86 -15.43 -5.49 -1.60
C HIS A 86 -14.96 -6.89 -1.20
N ALA A 87 -13.66 -7.19 -1.36
CA ALA A 87 -13.06 -8.46 -0.97
C ALA A 87 -12.66 -8.53 0.52
N ALA A 88 -12.81 -7.44 1.27
CA ALA A 88 -12.36 -7.33 2.65
C ALA A 88 -12.95 -8.41 3.57
N GLY A 89 -12.09 -9.02 4.37
CA GLY A 89 -12.46 -10.02 5.34
C GLY A 89 -13.31 -9.47 6.49
N ALA A 90 -13.95 -10.37 7.24
CA ALA A 90 -14.86 -10.01 8.33
C ALA A 90 -14.21 -9.14 9.42
N ARG A 91 -12.90 -9.28 9.65
CA ARG A 91 -12.15 -8.51 10.65
C ARG A 91 -11.78 -7.10 10.17
N THR A 92 -11.43 -6.93 8.90
CA THR A 92 -10.95 -5.66 8.33
C THR A 92 -12.09 -4.78 7.83
N ARG A 93 -13.17 -5.38 7.33
CA ARG A 93 -14.31 -4.69 6.72
C ARG A 93 -14.96 -3.62 7.61
N PRO A 94 -15.19 -3.82 8.92
CA PRO A 94 -15.73 -2.76 9.78
C PRO A 94 -14.85 -1.50 9.79
N TYR A 95 -13.53 -1.66 9.71
CA TYR A 95 -12.61 -0.53 9.66
C TYR A 95 -12.63 0.15 8.31
N TYR A 96 -12.66 -0.61 7.22
CA TYR A 96 -12.79 -0.03 5.90
C TYR A 96 -14.11 0.73 5.71
N GLN A 97 -15.21 0.29 6.32
CA GLN A 97 -16.45 1.07 6.33
C GLN A 97 -16.28 2.45 6.98
N MET A 98 -15.42 2.58 8.00
CA MET A 98 -15.10 3.87 8.61
C MET A 98 -14.28 4.77 7.67
N GLY A 99 -13.47 4.19 6.79
CA GLY A 99 -12.67 4.92 5.81
C GLY A 99 -13.34 5.20 4.48
N HIS A 100 -14.54 4.64 4.27
CA HIS A 100 -15.31 4.78 3.04
C HIS A 100 -15.94 6.17 2.93
N TYR A 101 -15.82 6.79 1.77
CA TYR A 101 -16.41 8.09 1.47
C TYR A 101 -16.85 8.19 0.01
N MET A 102 -17.75 9.13 -0.27
CA MET A 102 -18.15 9.51 -1.62
C MET A 102 -17.46 10.81 -2.03
N ASP A 103 -16.86 10.84 -3.21
CA ASP A 103 -16.34 12.04 -3.86
C ASP A 103 -17.15 12.31 -5.14
N GLY A 104 -18.20 13.10 -4.99
CA GLY A 104 -19.22 13.26 -6.01
C GLY A 104 -19.96 11.95 -6.27
N ARG A 105 -19.72 11.34 -7.45
CA ARG A 105 -20.31 10.05 -7.85
C ARG A 105 -19.38 8.85 -7.64
N ASN A 106 -18.14 9.09 -7.20
CA ASN A 106 -17.14 8.06 -7.05
C ASN A 106 -17.07 7.64 -5.58
N GLU A 107 -17.23 6.35 -5.31
CA GLU A 107 -16.93 5.77 -4.00
C GLU A 107 -15.42 5.57 -3.86
N ASP A 108 -14.86 5.80 -2.68
CA ASP A 108 -13.43 5.58 -2.43
C ASP A 108 -13.20 5.24 -0.96
N ASN A 109 -11.98 4.83 -0.62
CA ASN A 109 -11.63 4.40 0.73
C ASN A 109 -10.21 4.87 1.08
N TRP A 110 -10.10 5.84 2.00
CA TRP A 110 -8.80 6.44 2.29
C TRP A 110 -7.89 5.49 3.07
N ILE A 111 -8.44 4.54 3.84
CA ILE A 111 -7.67 3.55 4.60
C ILE A 111 -6.96 2.62 3.63
N ILE A 112 -7.71 2.06 2.68
CA ILE A 112 -7.18 1.15 1.66
C ILE A 112 -6.20 1.89 0.75
N ARG A 113 -6.52 3.12 0.35
CA ARG A 113 -5.63 3.97 -0.45
C ARG A 113 -4.30 4.24 0.27
N TRP A 114 -4.35 4.50 1.58
CA TRP A 114 -3.15 4.67 2.40
C TRP A 114 -2.33 3.38 2.44
N LEU A 115 -2.97 2.22 2.67
CA LEU A 115 -2.31 0.91 2.70
C LEU A 115 -1.65 0.57 1.36
N LEU A 116 -2.37 0.75 0.25
CA LEU A 116 -1.85 0.51 -1.10
C LEU A 116 -0.63 1.37 -1.37
N TRP A 117 -0.69 2.67 -1.07
CA TRP A 117 0.45 3.58 -1.24
C TRP A 117 1.71 3.08 -0.51
N HIS A 118 1.57 2.67 0.76
CA HIS A 118 2.69 2.14 1.55
C HIS A 118 3.24 0.83 1.01
N VAL A 119 2.36 -0.10 0.62
CA VAL A 119 2.77 -1.40 0.06
C VAL A 119 3.48 -1.24 -1.29
N PHE A 120 3.02 -0.31 -2.14
CA PHE A 120 3.72 0.04 -3.37
C PHE A 120 5.10 0.62 -3.10
N ARG A 121 5.17 1.68 -2.28
CA ARG A 121 6.40 2.40 -2.02
C ARG A 121 7.48 1.52 -1.38
N TYR A 122 7.10 0.64 -0.46
CA TYR A 122 8.02 -0.31 0.16
C TYR A 122 8.67 -1.25 -0.87
N ARG A 123 7.87 -1.78 -1.80
CA ARG A 123 8.36 -2.69 -2.84
C ARG A 123 9.17 -1.97 -3.90
N ASP A 124 8.75 -0.78 -4.30
CA ASP A 124 9.47 0.05 -5.26
C ASP A 124 10.87 0.41 -4.73
N ASN A 125 10.98 0.72 -3.44
CA ASN A 125 12.27 0.92 -2.77
C ASN A 125 13.14 -0.35 -2.85
N ARG A 126 12.60 -1.51 -2.46
CA ARG A 126 13.35 -2.79 -2.53
C ARG A 126 13.79 -3.16 -3.94
N ASN A 127 12.97 -2.88 -4.96
CA ASN A 127 13.31 -3.19 -6.35
C ASN A 127 14.47 -2.31 -6.86
N ARG A 128 14.50 -1.03 -6.48
CA ARG A 128 15.63 -0.13 -6.78
C ARG A 128 16.93 -0.59 -6.13
N HIS A 129 16.89 -1.01 -4.87
CA HIS A 129 18.09 -1.49 -4.16
C HIS A 129 18.63 -2.82 -4.70
N ARG A 130 17.78 -3.67 -5.28
CA ARG A 130 18.22 -4.90 -5.96
C ARG A 130 18.89 -4.64 -7.32
N GLY A 131 18.51 -3.57 -8.01
CA GLY A 131 19.16 -3.17 -9.27
C GLY A 131 20.55 -2.57 -9.11
N SER A 132 20.90 -2.12 -7.90
CA SER A 132 22.16 -1.41 -7.61
C SER A 132 23.28 -2.29 -7.02
N GLY A 133 23.12 -3.61 -6.97
CA GLY A 133 24.06 -4.47 -6.22
C GLY A 133 24.09 -5.93 -6.66
N ALA A 134 24.51 -6.19 -7.90
CA ALA A 134 25.05 -7.51 -8.24
C ALA A 134 26.51 -7.60 -7.74
N SER A 135 26.70 -7.83 -6.44
CA SER A 135 27.88 -8.48 -5.84
C SER A 135 27.72 -8.61 -4.32
N SER A 136 28.08 -9.78 -3.79
CA SER A 136 28.27 -10.15 -2.37
C SER A 136 27.16 -11.01 -1.75
N SER A 137 27.31 -12.31 -1.93
CA SER A 137 26.80 -13.36 -1.07
C SER A 137 27.36 -13.23 0.36
N VAL A 138 26.52 -12.97 1.35
CA VAL A 138 26.72 -13.48 2.72
C VAL A 138 25.40 -13.60 3.46
N THR A 139 25.24 -14.75 4.11
CA THR A 139 24.21 -15.17 5.06
C THR A 139 23.89 -14.13 6.14
N ALA A 140 22.61 -13.86 6.41
CA ALA A 140 22.18 -13.23 7.64
C ALA A 140 20.77 -13.71 8.03
N SER A 141 20.72 -14.26 9.23
CA SER A 141 19.61 -14.78 10.00
C SER A 141 18.52 -13.75 10.26
N GLU A 142 17.30 -14.23 10.46
CA GLU A 142 16.13 -13.51 10.93
C GLU A 142 16.42 -12.48 12.05
N THR A 143 16.10 -11.22 11.75
CA THR A 143 15.66 -10.23 12.73
C THR A 143 14.37 -9.58 12.21
N ASP A 144 13.27 -10.06 12.76
CA ASP A 144 11.99 -9.39 12.82
C ASP A 144 12.16 -8.10 13.63
N GLY A 145 12.03 -6.95 12.96
CA GLY A 145 12.33 -5.64 13.52
C GLY A 145 12.05 -4.57 12.47
N ALA A 146 10.81 -4.12 12.44
CA ALA A 146 10.33 -3.08 11.54
C ALA A 146 11.00 -1.72 11.83
N GLU A 147 12.24 -1.53 11.40
CA GLU A 147 12.79 -0.21 11.13
C GLU A 147 12.17 0.31 9.82
N MET A 148 11.01 0.93 9.97
CA MET A 148 10.37 1.73 8.93
C MET A 148 11.21 3.00 8.74
N TYR A 149 12.06 2.97 7.72
CA TYR A 149 12.89 4.09 7.29
C TYR A 149 12.08 5.38 7.05
N ASP A 150 12.45 6.43 7.77
CA ASP A 150 11.96 7.81 7.70
C ASP A 150 12.90 8.65 6.81
N PRO A 151 12.45 9.14 5.63
CA PRO A 151 13.28 9.98 4.78
C PRO A 151 13.07 11.49 4.97
N VAL A 152 12.44 11.97 6.04
CA VAL A 152 12.43 13.42 6.33
C VAL A 152 13.51 13.76 7.35
N ARG A 153 14.75 13.48 6.97
CA ARG A 153 15.94 13.89 7.72
C ARG A 153 16.98 14.63 6.87
N ASP A 154 16.55 15.31 5.81
CA ASP A 154 17.39 16.26 5.06
C ASP A 154 16.56 17.22 4.19
N LEU A 155 15.73 18.07 4.82
CA LEU A 155 15.40 19.42 4.34
C LEU A 155 15.06 20.33 5.52
#